data_AF-A0A9P1FZY8-F1
#
_entry.id   AF-A0A9P1FZY8-F1
#
_cell.length_a   1.000
_cell.length_b   1.000
_cell.length_c   1.000
_cell.angle_alpha   90.00
_cell.angle_beta   90.00
_cell.angle_gamma   90.00
#
_symmetry.space_group_name_H-M   'P 1'
#
loop_
_entity.id
_entity.type
_entity.pdbx_description
1 polymer ?
#
loop_
_entity_poly.entity_id
_entity_poly.type
_entity_poly.pdbx_seq_one_letter_code
_entity_poly.pdbx_strand_id
1 'polypeptide(L)'
;MGLGYLLPLALLVASQASFNDDECDSLDGRDEDCALHVLQKATRLRKIEPFEGPVRLGREADVDAAPAVTDWLGSQEQMLGSDAEPLLGASAEISYSPPSSPTSDLKVLKKGNGLAPPSKATQYNGVAWPEMVFPGTGEMHVFTIGDWGGLLWEQYGDGGTGLHVFPFIRPSCSINDMKQCFNETGDASGPCNEACGYVPGVDNQAQVVVAEQMKQRAAKTGVQYFLNVGDNFYPQGMNTGCGSPMDQIKEATKVQFTKAFNWVYSGPLNGKVWLSVLGNHDYGARQFNYAWDQQVAFTWASDRWVMPALYFSQHVRYPDLGFDVDIFMLDSNVMDAHGLDDRPGSNLCHRRFNAQADCSATGGPPSVEECAAWFGDLWGRQATWMEEKLNASTASWQIAVTHFPCGHKLPWYSKLRSNGLDLLVTGHIHEQQLQFLPGQLTCLVTGGGGGITSERSPQGDDSREYGFFDLTLSKSTIKVELVNHLGNVVLTHSIPPFAGKPLQGAVVPDAPKSEPQPAAEQRSGVAAACSSNPQCAGLNGDCCPTPGGTMLGCCEQP
;
A
#
# COMPACT_ATOMS: atom_id res chain seq x y z
N MET A 1 27.56 -32.43 25.51
CA MET A 1 28.72 -31.63 25.06
C MET A 1 28.96 -31.96 23.59
N GLY A 2 28.88 -31.11 22.59
CA GLY A 2 28.32 -29.77 22.41
C GLY A 2 28.26 -29.59 20.88
N LEU A 3 27.07 -29.31 20.35
CA LEU A 3 26.85 -28.88 18.96
C LEU A 3 26.16 -27.53 19.08
N GLY A 4 26.95 -26.47 18.96
CA GLY A 4 26.51 -25.09 19.01
C GLY A 4 27.45 -24.26 18.16
N TYR A 5 26.86 -23.31 17.44
CA TYR A 5 27.49 -22.32 16.56
C TYR A 5 27.93 -22.83 15.19
N LEU A 6 27.02 -22.73 14.21
CA LEU A 6 27.32 -22.26 12.83
C LEU A 6 26.06 -22.03 11.96
N LEU A 7 24.88 -21.77 12.56
CA LEU A 7 23.63 -21.56 11.82
C LEU A 7 23.04 -20.13 11.74
N PRO A 8 23.72 -19.00 12.06
CA PRO A 8 23.10 -17.68 11.86
C PRO A 8 23.67 -16.81 10.73
N LEU A 9 24.59 -17.27 9.86
CA LEU A 9 25.14 -16.41 8.78
C LEU A 9 24.56 -16.68 7.39
N ALA A 10 23.90 -17.81 7.15
CA ALA A 10 23.38 -18.17 5.82
C ALA A 10 21.99 -17.57 5.50
N LEU A 11 21.22 -17.18 6.51
CA LEU A 11 19.91 -16.53 6.32
C LEU A 11 19.99 -15.01 6.14
N LEU A 12 21.15 -14.38 6.41
CA LEU A 12 21.28 -12.92 6.35
C LEU A 12 21.56 -12.38 4.92
N VAL A 13 21.90 -13.24 3.96
CA VAL A 13 22.25 -12.82 2.58
C VAL A 13 21.10 -13.04 1.60
N ALA A 14 20.13 -13.90 1.93
CA ALA A 14 18.92 -14.09 1.11
C ALA A 14 17.92 -12.91 1.22
N SER A 15 18.03 -12.08 2.27
CA SER A 15 17.21 -10.87 2.43
C SER A 15 17.77 -9.63 1.69
N GLN A 16 18.89 -9.76 0.97
CA GLN A 16 19.51 -8.66 0.22
C GLN A 16 19.47 -8.83 -1.30
N ALA A 17 18.91 -9.94 -1.82
CA ALA A 17 18.66 -10.06 -3.25
C ALA A 17 17.38 -9.31 -3.60
N SER A 18 17.52 -8.03 -3.94
CA SER A 18 16.52 -7.31 -4.72
C SER A 18 16.27 -8.10 -6.01
N PHE A 19 15.06 -8.66 -6.15
CA PHE A 19 14.62 -9.25 -7.41
C PHE A 19 14.43 -8.11 -8.41
N ASN A 20 15.33 -8.01 -9.39
CA ASN A 20 15.11 -7.18 -10.57
C ASN A 20 14.31 -8.01 -11.57
N ASP A 21 13.11 -7.54 -11.92
CA ASP A 21 12.20 -8.15 -12.88
C ASP A 21 12.78 -8.28 -14.31
N ASP A 22 13.86 -7.56 -14.63
CA ASP A 22 14.45 -7.50 -15.98
C ASP A 22 15.09 -8.83 -16.45
N GLU A 23 15.33 -9.83 -15.59
CA GLU A 23 15.96 -11.11 -15.98
C GLU A 23 14.97 -12.19 -16.52
N CYS A 24 13.65 -12.03 -16.37
CA CYS A 24 12.67 -13.00 -16.90
C CYS A 24 12.03 -12.60 -18.25
N ASP A 25 12.40 -11.45 -18.82
CA ASP A 25 11.90 -10.97 -20.13
C ASP A 25 12.37 -11.81 -21.34
N SER A 26 13.39 -12.67 -21.20
CA SER A 26 13.93 -13.45 -22.33
C SER A 26 13.36 -14.87 -22.47
N LEU A 27 12.34 -15.26 -21.67
CA LEU A 27 11.86 -16.65 -21.59
C LEU A 27 10.32 -16.74 -21.71
N ASP A 28 9.75 -16.28 -22.83
CA ASP A 28 8.38 -16.57 -23.35
C ASP A 28 7.29 -16.96 -22.30
N GLY A 29 7.14 -16.14 -21.25
CA GLY A 29 5.91 -16.01 -20.47
C GLY A 29 5.34 -17.23 -19.74
N ARG A 30 6.17 -18.21 -19.31
CA ARG A 30 5.69 -19.28 -18.41
C ARG A 30 6.32 -19.16 -17.03
N ASP A 31 5.53 -18.76 -16.04
CA ASP A 31 5.97 -18.51 -14.65
C ASP A 31 6.65 -19.73 -13.99
N GLU A 32 6.28 -20.95 -14.35
CA GLU A 32 6.94 -22.17 -13.85
C GLU A 32 8.38 -22.32 -14.35
N ASP A 33 8.68 -21.84 -15.57
CA ASP A 33 10.02 -21.89 -16.16
C ASP A 33 10.95 -20.83 -15.54
N CYS A 34 10.43 -19.64 -15.17
CA CYS A 34 11.19 -18.58 -14.47
C CYS A 34 11.61 -19.04 -13.07
N ALA A 35 10.71 -19.65 -12.29
CA ALA A 35 11.04 -20.19 -10.97
C ALA A 35 12.12 -21.30 -11.02
N LEU A 36 12.01 -22.22 -12.00
CA LEU A 36 12.97 -23.31 -12.18
C LEU A 36 14.34 -22.80 -12.68
N HIS A 37 14.36 -21.80 -13.57
CA HIS A 37 15.59 -21.20 -14.09
C HIS A 37 16.37 -20.43 -13.01
N VAL A 38 15.66 -19.68 -12.16
CA VAL A 38 16.24 -18.96 -11.01
C VAL A 38 16.83 -19.95 -9.98
N LEU A 39 16.14 -21.05 -9.70
CA LEU A 39 16.62 -22.15 -8.84
C LEU A 39 17.88 -22.84 -9.41
N GLN A 40 17.94 -23.08 -10.72
CA GLN A 40 19.08 -23.71 -11.39
C GLN A 40 20.32 -22.80 -11.46
N LYS A 41 20.13 -21.48 -11.61
CA LYS A 41 21.22 -20.49 -11.59
C LYS A 41 21.81 -20.34 -10.17
N ALA A 42 20.96 -20.35 -9.14
CA ALA A 42 21.37 -20.35 -7.74
C ALA A 42 22.16 -21.62 -7.34
N THR A 43 21.92 -22.75 -8.01
CA THR A 43 22.69 -23.99 -7.82
C THR A 43 24.01 -23.99 -8.60
N ARG A 44 24.08 -23.43 -9.82
CA ARG A 44 25.34 -23.35 -10.60
C ARG A 44 26.39 -22.41 -10.01
N LEU A 45 25.99 -21.39 -9.25
CA LEU A 45 26.92 -20.47 -8.56
C LEU A 45 27.55 -21.10 -7.30
N ARG A 46 27.07 -22.26 -6.86
CA ARG A 46 27.72 -23.08 -5.83
C ARG A 46 28.41 -24.23 -6.54
N LYS A 47 29.76 -24.27 -6.55
CA LYS A 47 30.51 -25.47 -6.95
C LYS A 47 30.18 -26.62 -5.99
N ILE A 48 29.07 -27.30 -6.20
CA ILE A 48 28.65 -28.51 -5.49
C ILE A 48 28.52 -29.60 -6.56
N GLU A 49 29.30 -30.67 -6.40
CA GLU A 49 29.34 -31.78 -7.35
C GLU A 49 27.97 -32.48 -7.48
N PRO A 50 27.61 -32.99 -8.67
CA PRO A 50 26.30 -33.57 -8.92
C PRO A 50 26.17 -34.96 -8.28
N PHE A 51 25.02 -35.17 -7.64
CA PHE A 51 24.60 -36.47 -7.13
C PHE A 51 24.08 -37.31 -8.31
N GLU A 52 24.78 -38.38 -8.69
CA GLU A 52 24.34 -39.34 -9.72
C GLU A 52 23.31 -40.33 -9.14
N GLY A 53 22.11 -40.35 -9.71
CA GLY A 53 21.10 -41.38 -9.51
C GLY A 53 20.27 -41.55 -10.80
N PRO A 54 20.00 -42.78 -11.27
CA PRO A 54 19.51 -42.98 -12.63
C PRO A 54 18.03 -42.60 -12.80
N VAL A 55 17.78 -41.61 -13.67
CA VAL A 55 16.46 -41.29 -14.22
C VAL A 55 16.10 -42.35 -15.27
N ARG A 56 15.03 -43.11 -15.03
CA ARG A 56 14.39 -43.93 -16.07
C ARG A 56 13.43 -43.04 -16.88
N LEU A 57 13.82 -42.75 -18.11
CA LEU A 57 12.95 -42.16 -19.15
C LEU A 57 11.96 -43.22 -19.64
N GLY A 58 10.68 -42.97 -19.40
CA GLY A 58 9.56 -43.77 -19.91
C GLY A 58 8.74 -42.98 -20.92
N ARG A 59 8.99 -43.27 -22.21
CA ARG A 59 8.17 -43.17 -23.43
C ARG A 59 7.10 -42.07 -23.55
N GLU A 60 7.28 -41.28 -24.61
CA GLU A 60 6.26 -40.57 -25.38
C GLU A 60 5.07 -41.47 -25.74
N ALA A 61 3.85 -40.94 -25.57
CA ALA A 61 2.66 -41.35 -26.30
C ALA A 61 1.67 -40.18 -26.37
N ASP A 62 1.35 -39.81 -27.62
CA ASP A 62 0.12 -39.23 -28.15
C ASP A 62 -0.39 -37.86 -27.65
N VAL A 63 0.03 -36.87 -28.44
CA VAL A 63 -0.71 -35.64 -28.74
C VAL A 63 -1.96 -36.01 -29.54
N ASP A 64 -3.12 -35.97 -28.89
CA ASP A 64 -4.42 -35.89 -29.56
C ASP A 64 -5.31 -34.84 -28.87
N ALA A 65 -5.90 -34.01 -29.72
CA ALA A 65 -6.63 -32.81 -29.38
C ALA A 65 -7.97 -33.07 -28.67
N ALA A 66 -8.32 -32.23 -27.69
CA ALA A 66 -9.71 -31.82 -27.42
C ALA A 66 -9.79 -30.60 -26.45
N PRO A 67 -10.87 -29.79 -26.52
CA PRO A 67 -10.92 -28.40 -26.06
C PRO A 67 -11.68 -28.22 -24.73
N ALA A 68 -11.37 -27.16 -23.96
CA ALA A 68 -12.30 -26.58 -22.97
C ALA A 68 -11.81 -25.20 -22.48
N VAL A 69 -11.79 -24.21 -23.37
CA VAL A 69 -11.81 -22.79 -22.98
C VAL A 69 -13.26 -22.32 -23.14
N THR A 70 -14.15 -22.80 -22.27
CA THR A 70 -15.53 -22.31 -22.07
C THR A 70 -16.14 -23.09 -20.91
N ASP A 71 -15.90 -22.70 -19.66
CA ASP A 71 -16.78 -23.13 -18.56
C ASP A 71 -16.68 -22.21 -17.33
N TRP A 72 -17.03 -20.93 -17.53
CA TRP A 72 -17.25 -19.99 -16.42
C TRP A 72 -18.61 -19.28 -16.51
N LEU A 73 -19.42 -19.55 -17.55
CA LEU A 73 -20.73 -18.90 -17.76
C LEU A 73 -21.94 -19.85 -17.61
N GLY A 74 -21.73 -21.12 -17.24
CA GLY A 74 -22.79 -22.15 -17.25
C GLY A 74 -23.50 -22.43 -15.93
N SER A 75 -23.05 -21.95 -14.77
CA SER A 75 -23.57 -22.41 -13.46
C SER A 75 -24.56 -21.47 -12.76
N GLN A 76 -25.22 -20.57 -13.50
CA GLN A 76 -26.16 -19.59 -12.94
C GLN A 76 -27.64 -20.06 -12.89
N GLU A 77 -27.99 -21.30 -13.29
CA GLU A 77 -29.42 -21.67 -13.48
C GLU A 77 -29.96 -22.94 -12.81
N GLN A 78 -29.24 -23.62 -11.92
CA GLN A 78 -29.86 -24.69 -11.13
C GLN A 78 -29.29 -24.71 -9.73
N MET A 79 -30.09 -24.32 -8.74
CA MET A 79 -30.28 -24.99 -7.43
C MET A 79 -31.44 -24.29 -6.69
N LEU A 80 -32.67 -24.51 -7.15
CA LEU A 80 -33.87 -24.36 -6.33
C LEU A 80 -34.17 -25.73 -5.73
N GLY A 81 -33.93 -25.91 -4.43
CA GLY A 81 -34.16 -27.16 -3.73
C GLY A 81 -34.40 -26.91 -2.25
N SER A 82 -35.62 -27.24 -1.82
CA SER A 82 -36.27 -27.00 -0.53
C SER A 82 -35.72 -27.78 0.67
N ASP A 83 -35.90 -27.16 1.84
CA ASP A 83 -36.17 -27.70 3.18
C ASP A 83 -35.13 -28.58 3.89
N ALA A 84 -34.46 -27.99 4.89
CA ALA A 84 -34.14 -28.68 6.16
C ALA A 84 -33.84 -27.67 7.29
N GLU A 85 -34.53 -27.82 8.43
CA GLU A 85 -34.22 -27.11 9.68
C GLU A 85 -32.96 -27.66 10.39
N PRO A 86 -32.22 -26.84 11.16
CA PRO A 86 -30.93 -27.23 11.72
C PRO A 86 -31.03 -27.82 13.15
N LEU A 87 -30.15 -28.79 13.44
CA LEU A 87 -29.83 -29.20 14.82
C LEU A 87 -28.61 -28.43 15.30
N LEU A 88 -28.85 -27.50 16.24
CA LEU A 88 -27.86 -26.66 16.90
C LEU A 88 -26.98 -27.45 17.90
N GLY A 89 -25.67 -27.25 17.81
CA GLY A 89 -24.67 -27.57 18.83
C GLY A 89 -23.72 -26.37 19.02
N ALA A 90 -23.76 -25.79 20.21
CA ALA A 90 -23.21 -24.48 20.58
C ALA A 90 -21.76 -24.19 20.13
N SER A 91 -21.61 -23.19 19.26
CA SER A 91 -20.49 -22.25 19.26
C SER A 91 -21.01 -20.89 19.76
N ALA A 92 -20.19 -20.11 20.44
CA ALA A 92 -20.59 -18.84 21.03
C ALA A 92 -20.91 -17.82 19.92
N GLU A 93 -22.17 -17.76 19.50
CA GLU A 93 -22.69 -16.73 18.62
C GLU A 93 -22.61 -15.37 19.33
N ILE A 94 -21.72 -14.50 18.85
CA ILE A 94 -21.80 -13.07 19.11
C ILE A 94 -22.99 -12.56 18.30
N SER A 95 -24.17 -12.53 18.92
CA SER A 95 -25.39 -12.01 18.31
C SER A 95 -25.25 -10.48 18.13
N TYR A 96 -24.99 -10.07 16.89
CA TYR A 96 -25.07 -8.67 16.47
C TYR A 96 -26.47 -8.39 15.92
N SER A 97 -27.23 -7.54 16.61
CA SER A 97 -28.50 -7.02 16.12
C SER A 97 -28.24 -5.76 15.28
N PRO A 98 -28.48 -5.77 13.95
CA PRO A 98 -28.36 -4.56 13.15
C PRO A 98 -29.42 -3.53 13.59
N PRO A 99 -29.08 -2.23 13.69
CA PRO A 99 -30.09 -1.19 13.87
C PRO A 99 -31.02 -1.17 12.65
N SER A 100 -32.30 -0.86 12.88
CA SER A 100 -33.31 -0.75 11.82
C SER A 100 -32.87 0.24 10.73
N SER A 101 -33.05 -0.17 9.48
CA SER A 101 -32.71 0.60 8.27
C SER A 101 -33.18 2.06 8.36
N PRO A 102 -32.28 3.05 8.24
CA PRO A 102 -32.71 4.40 7.97
C PRO A 102 -33.10 4.50 6.49
N THR A 103 -34.37 4.80 6.27
CA THR A 103 -34.94 5.18 4.98
C THR A 103 -34.35 6.51 4.49
N SER A 104 -34.03 6.52 3.19
CA SER A 104 -33.96 7.65 2.25
C SER A 104 -33.10 8.88 2.58
N ASP A 105 -32.24 9.20 1.61
CA ASP A 105 -31.52 10.45 1.40
C ASP A 105 -30.40 10.78 2.40
N LEU A 106 -29.21 10.25 2.11
CA LEU A 106 -27.97 10.92 2.50
C LEU A 106 -27.93 12.27 1.75
N LYS A 107 -28.47 13.31 2.40
CA LYS A 107 -28.20 14.70 2.04
C LYS A 107 -26.69 14.84 1.94
N VAL A 108 -26.19 15.37 0.82
CA VAL A 108 -24.82 15.88 0.67
C VAL A 108 -24.45 16.60 1.96
N LEU A 109 -23.64 15.97 2.79
CA LEU A 109 -23.19 16.59 4.03
C LEU A 109 -22.25 17.71 3.56
N LYS A 110 -22.33 18.89 4.18
CA LYS A 110 -21.47 20.06 3.89
C LYS A 110 -19.97 19.80 4.21
N LYS A 111 -19.46 18.59 4.04
CA LYS A 111 -18.18 18.09 4.59
C LYS A 111 -17.05 17.96 3.56
N GLY A 112 -17.16 18.60 2.40
CA GLY A 112 -15.99 18.87 1.55
C GLY A 112 -15.08 19.97 2.08
N ASN A 113 -15.15 20.30 3.37
CA ASN A 113 -14.45 21.43 4.01
C ASN A 113 -14.50 22.75 3.19
N GLY A 114 -15.66 23.06 2.63
CA GLY A 114 -15.89 24.26 1.80
C GLY A 114 -15.77 24.05 0.29
N LEU A 115 -15.27 22.89 -0.15
CA LEU A 115 -15.27 22.48 -1.57
C LEU A 115 -16.56 21.73 -1.92
N ALA A 116 -17.17 22.09 -3.04
CA ALA A 116 -18.27 21.30 -3.62
C ALA A 116 -17.73 19.97 -4.18
N PRO A 117 -18.59 18.93 -4.30
CA PRO A 117 -18.25 17.73 -5.05
C PRO A 117 -17.68 18.11 -6.44
N PRO A 118 -16.59 17.47 -6.89
CA PRO A 118 -15.95 17.83 -8.13
C PRO A 118 -16.78 17.39 -9.33
N SER A 119 -16.60 17.97 -10.52
CA SER A 119 -17.23 17.46 -11.75
C SER A 119 -16.67 16.11 -12.21
N LYS A 120 -15.43 15.79 -11.81
CA LYS A 120 -14.68 14.56 -12.13
C LYS A 120 -13.79 14.18 -10.96
N ALA A 121 -13.51 12.90 -10.76
CA ALA A 121 -12.63 12.45 -9.68
C ALA A 121 -11.22 13.06 -9.73
N THR A 122 -10.76 13.47 -10.91
CA THR A 122 -9.44 14.08 -11.14
C THR A 122 -9.39 15.60 -10.98
N GLN A 123 -10.51 16.29 -10.76
CA GLN A 123 -10.55 17.76 -10.72
C GLN A 123 -9.64 18.36 -9.64
N TYR A 124 -9.56 17.71 -8.48
CA TYR A 124 -8.79 18.19 -7.34
C TYR A 124 -7.44 17.48 -7.18
N ASN A 125 -6.95 16.80 -8.22
CA ASN A 125 -5.62 16.21 -8.21
C ASN A 125 -4.55 17.26 -7.83
N GLY A 126 -3.78 16.96 -6.79
CA GLY A 126 -2.75 17.85 -6.23
C GLY A 126 -3.25 18.88 -5.22
N VAL A 127 -4.54 18.85 -4.84
CA VAL A 127 -5.11 19.76 -3.84
C VAL A 127 -4.43 19.59 -2.48
N ALA A 128 -4.25 20.71 -1.77
CA ALA A 128 -3.98 20.67 -0.34
C ALA A 128 -5.32 20.58 0.40
N TRP A 129 -5.60 19.43 1.01
CA TRP A 129 -6.79 19.25 1.81
C TRP A 129 -6.72 20.13 3.07
N PRO A 130 -7.85 20.63 3.59
CA PRO A 130 -7.82 21.57 4.70
C PRO A 130 -7.07 21.06 5.91
N GLU A 131 -6.27 21.97 6.48
CA GLU A 131 -5.37 21.70 7.59
C GLU A 131 -6.10 21.03 8.76
N MET A 132 -5.49 19.99 9.32
CA MET A 132 -5.91 19.40 10.58
C MET A 132 -5.08 19.99 11.72
N VAL A 133 -5.73 20.34 12.83
CA VAL A 133 -5.06 20.90 14.01
C VAL A 133 -5.44 20.08 15.23
N PHE A 134 -4.43 19.53 15.91
CA PHE A 134 -4.60 18.76 17.14
C PHE A 134 -3.90 19.48 18.30
N PRO A 135 -4.61 20.33 19.07
CA PRO A 135 -4.06 20.96 20.25
C PRO A 135 -3.90 19.93 21.39
N GLY A 136 -3.10 20.29 22.39
CA GLY A 136 -2.81 19.48 23.57
C GLY A 136 -1.37 18.95 23.60
N THR A 137 -0.95 18.53 24.80
CA THR A 137 0.41 18.06 25.08
C THR A 137 0.50 16.53 25.24
N GLY A 138 -0.56 15.80 24.90
CA GLY A 138 -0.60 14.33 24.98
C GLY A 138 0.22 13.67 23.87
N GLU A 139 0.44 12.36 23.99
CA GLU A 139 1.05 11.57 22.92
C GLU A 139 0.14 11.58 21.68
N MET A 140 0.74 11.81 20.51
CA MET A 140 0.01 11.86 19.24
C MET A 140 0.14 10.53 18.53
N HIS A 141 -0.97 9.81 18.35
CA HIS A 141 -1.07 8.49 17.76
C HIS A 141 -1.78 8.53 16.41
N VAL A 142 -1.16 7.91 15.41
CA VAL A 142 -1.68 7.76 14.05
C VAL A 142 -1.61 6.29 13.67
N PHE A 143 -2.71 5.69 13.22
CA PHE A 143 -2.69 4.30 12.79
C PHE A 143 -2.51 4.21 11.28
N THR A 144 -1.76 3.20 10.80
CA THR A 144 -1.66 2.89 9.36
C THR A 144 -2.28 1.54 9.07
N ILE A 145 -3.02 1.43 7.97
CA ILE A 145 -3.70 0.21 7.53
C ILE A 145 -3.89 0.23 6.00
N GLY A 146 -3.98 -0.95 5.38
CA GLY A 146 -4.33 -1.15 3.98
C GLY A 146 -4.94 -2.52 3.79
N ASP A 147 -5.37 -2.82 2.56
CA ASP A 147 -5.71 -4.18 2.15
C ASP A 147 -6.85 -4.75 3.03
N TRP A 148 -7.94 -3.98 3.11
CA TRP A 148 -9.13 -4.27 3.90
C TRP A 148 -10.40 -4.21 3.02
N GLY A 149 -11.56 -4.42 3.64
CA GLY A 149 -12.85 -4.37 2.97
C GLY A 149 -13.13 -5.61 2.14
N GLY A 150 -13.20 -6.74 2.83
CA GLY A 150 -13.51 -8.02 2.20
C GLY A 150 -14.90 -8.09 1.53
N LEU A 151 -15.21 -9.29 1.05
CA LEU A 151 -16.45 -9.64 0.36
C LEU A 151 -17.68 -9.40 1.22
N LEU A 152 -18.75 -8.89 0.60
CA LEU A 152 -20.09 -8.87 1.21
C LEU A 152 -20.90 -10.07 0.70
N TRP A 153 -21.47 -10.83 1.64
CA TRP A 153 -22.22 -12.06 1.35
C TRP A 153 -23.46 -11.88 0.45
N GLU A 154 -24.08 -10.70 0.45
CA GLU A 154 -25.18 -10.38 -0.48
C GLU A 154 -24.80 -10.52 -1.97
N GLN A 155 -23.50 -10.57 -2.29
CA GLN A 155 -23.00 -10.82 -3.64
C GLN A 155 -22.92 -12.31 -3.99
N TYR A 156 -23.08 -13.24 -3.04
CA TYR A 156 -22.88 -14.69 -3.19
C TYR A 156 -24.13 -15.56 -3.01
N GLY A 157 -25.28 -14.96 -2.61
CA GLY A 157 -26.61 -15.59 -2.74
C GLY A 157 -27.00 -16.59 -1.64
N ASP A 158 -26.20 -16.73 -0.60
CA ASP A 158 -26.20 -17.84 0.36
C ASP A 158 -26.74 -17.46 1.77
N GLY A 159 -27.47 -16.35 1.90
CA GLY A 159 -28.30 -16.00 3.07
C GLY A 159 -27.61 -15.49 4.36
N GLY A 160 -26.28 -15.54 4.48
CA GLY A 160 -25.47 -14.89 5.53
C GLY A 160 -25.41 -13.35 5.44
N THR A 161 -25.05 -12.70 6.55
CA THR A 161 -25.06 -11.23 6.69
C THR A 161 -23.69 -10.61 7.01
N GLY A 162 -22.61 -11.39 6.88
CA GLY A 162 -21.25 -11.04 7.32
C GLY A 162 -20.30 -10.48 6.25
N LEU A 163 -19.18 -9.94 6.72
CA LEU A 163 -18.01 -9.54 5.92
C LEU A 163 -17.05 -10.74 5.84
N HIS A 164 -16.67 -11.14 4.64
CA HIS A 164 -15.81 -12.30 4.39
C HIS A 164 -14.46 -11.86 3.80
N VAL A 165 -13.40 -12.59 4.08
CA VAL A 165 -12.07 -12.32 3.52
C VAL A 165 -11.99 -12.88 2.11
N PHE A 166 -11.41 -12.13 1.17
CA PHE A 166 -11.18 -12.61 -0.19
C PHE A 166 -10.09 -13.70 -0.18
N PRO A 167 -10.36 -14.94 -0.63
CA PRO A 167 -9.37 -16.00 -0.62
C PRO A 167 -8.29 -15.76 -1.68
N PHE A 168 -7.02 -15.79 -1.24
CA PHE A 168 -5.87 -15.61 -2.11
C PHE A 168 -4.87 -16.75 -2.00
N ILE A 169 -3.95 -16.81 -2.97
CA ILE A 169 -2.93 -17.85 -3.05
C ILE A 169 -1.94 -17.72 -1.88
N ARG A 170 -1.44 -18.86 -1.41
CA ARG A 170 -0.23 -18.96 -0.57
C ARG A 170 0.78 -19.87 -1.28
N PRO A 171 2.09 -19.79 -0.95
CA PRO A 171 3.11 -20.59 -1.63
C PRO A 171 2.82 -22.11 -1.70
N SER A 172 2.10 -22.65 -0.73
CA SER A 172 1.72 -24.07 -0.62
C SER A 172 0.23 -24.35 -0.86
N CYS A 173 -0.54 -23.36 -1.34
CA CYS A 173 -1.99 -23.51 -1.50
C CYS A 173 -2.53 -22.66 -2.64
N SER A 174 -3.15 -23.36 -3.60
CA SER A 174 -3.80 -22.71 -4.73
C SER A 174 -5.02 -21.91 -4.28
N ILE A 175 -5.46 -20.98 -5.12
CA ILE A 175 -6.68 -20.20 -4.83
C ILE A 175 -7.91 -21.11 -4.69
N ASN A 176 -7.95 -22.23 -5.41
CA ASN A 176 -9.06 -23.18 -5.35
C ASN A 176 -9.04 -23.98 -4.05
N ASP A 177 -7.86 -24.36 -3.57
CA ASP A 177 -7.72 -25.03 -2.26
C ASP A 177 -8.02 -24.06 -1.12
N MET A 178 -7.55 -22.81 -1.22
CA MET A 178 -7.85 -21.78 -0.22
C MET A 178 -9.35 -21.52 -0.14
N LYS A 179 -10.04 -21.40 -1.28
CA LYS A 179 -11.51 -21.25 -1.32
C LYS A 179 -12.25 -22.38 -0.58
N GLN A 180 -11.78 -23.62 -0.69
CA GLN A 180 -12.39 -24.74 0.03
C GLN A 180 -12.32 -24.55 1.55
N CYS A 181 -11.27 -23.91 2.06
CA CYS A 181 -11.11 -23.63 3.49
C CYS A 181 -12.13 -22.63 4.06
N PHE A 182 -12.77 -21.82 3.21
CA PHE A 182 -13.82 -20.88 3.64
C PHE A 182 -15.22 -21.51 3.74
N ASN A 183 -15.41 -22.73 3.22
CA ASN A 183 -16.70 -23.43 3.14
C ASN A 183 -17.00 -24.38 4.33
N GLU A 184 -16.46 -24.10 5.51
CA GLU A 184 -16.62 -24.97 6.71
C GLU A 184 -18.10 -25.14 7.19
N THR A 185 -19.08 -24.47 6.55
CA THR A 185 -20.52 -24.58 6.84
C THR A 185 -21.29 -25.61 5.98
N GLY A 186 -20.64 -26.34 5.05
CA GLY A 186 -21.12 -27.69 4.68
C GLY A 186 -21.89 -27.94 3.38
N ASP A 187 -21.59 -27.28 2.24
CA ASP A 187 -22.26 -27.57 0.95
C ASP A 187 -21.37 -27.89 -0.29
N ALA A 188 -20.10 -28.31 -0.13
CA ALA A 188 -19.42 -29.24 -1.07
C ALA A 188 -17.92 -29.50 -0.76
N SER A 189 -17.58 -30.80 -0.80
CA SER A 189 -16.30 -31.47 -1.12
C SER A 189 -15.01 -31.17 -0.31
N GLY A 190 -14.96 -31.68 0.93
CA GLY A 190 -13.69 -32.09 1.58
C GLY A 190 -13.13 -31.15 2.66
N PRO A 191 -12.24 -31.66 3.55
CA PRO A 191 -11.59 -30.84 4.57
C PRO A 191 -10.61 -29.84 3.94
N CYS A 192 -10.47 -28.66 4.56
CA CYS A 192 -9.42 -27.70 4.19
C CYS A 192 -8.05 -28.39 4.14
N ASN A 193 -7.31 -28.17 3.05
CA ASN A 193 -5.98 -28.72 2.89
C ASN A 193 -5.03 -28.11 3.94
N GLU A 194 -4.45 -28.93 4.82
CA GLU A 194 -3.51 -28.48 5.87
C GLU A 194 -2.34 -27.66 5.30
N ALA A 195 -1.93 -27.93 4.05
CA ALA A 195 -0.87 -27.19 3.36
C ALA A 195 -1.23 -25.71 3.11
N CYS A 196 -2.52 -25.34 3.18
CA CYS A 196 -2.96 -23.94 3.13
C CYS A 196 -2.59 -23.15 4.38
N GLY A 197 -2.25 -23.83 5.48
CA GLY A 197 -1.96 -23.17 6.75
C GLY A 197 -3.09 -22.25 7.19
N TYR A 198 -4.32 -22.55 6.78
CA TYR A 198 -5.50 -21.79 7.09
C TYR A 198 -5.79 -21.87 8.59
N VAL A 199 -6.14 -20.74 9.19
CA VAL A 199 -6.43 -20.64 10.62
C VAL A 199 -7.89 -20.22 10.79
N PRO A 200 -8.80 -21.16 11.12
CA PRO A 200 -10.20 -20.84 11.40
C PRO A 200 -10.31 -19.83 12.54
N GLY A 201 -11.20 -18.86 12.37
CA GLY A 201 -11.38 -17.73 13.30
C GLY A 201 -10.34 -16.62 13.14
N VAL A 202 -9.32 -16.78 12.29
CA VAL A 202 -8.42 -15.69 11.91
C VAL A 202 -8.59 -15.41 10.41
N ASP A 203 -8.33 -16.39 9.55
CA ASP A 203 -8.37 -16.20 8.09
C ASP A 203 -9.79 -15.90 7.55
N ASN A 204 -10.86 -16.47 8.11
CA ASN A 204 -12.24 -16.17 7.69
C ASN A 204 -12.80 -14.84 8.20
N GLN A 205 -12.13 -14.19 9.15
CA GLN A 205 -12.62 -12.96 9.78
C GLN A 205 -11.50 -11.94 10.05
N ALA A 206 -10.43 -11.99 9.24
CA ALA A 206 -9.18 -11.26 9.49
C ALA A 206 -9.41 -9.77 9.71
N GLN A 207 -10.20 -9.12 8.83
CA GLN A 207 -10.52 -7.70 8.99
C GLN A 207 -11.23 -7.38 10.31
N VAL A 208 -12.16 -8.23 10.75
CA VAL A 208 -12.91 -8.03 12.00
C VAL A 208 -11.96 -8.17 13.20
N VAL A 209 -11.08 -9.17 13.17
CA VAL A 209 -10.09 -9.40 14.22
C VAL A 209 -9.12 -8.22 14.31
N VAL A 210 -8.58 -7.74 13.18
CA VAL A 210 -7.69 -6.57 13.15
C VAL A 210 -8.41 -5.31 13.65
N ALA A 211 -9.64 -5.06 13.20
CA ALA A 211 -10.42 -3.91 13.63
C ALA A 211 -10.72 -3.91 15.14
N GLU A 212 -10.91 -5.09 15.75
CA GLU A 212 -11.09 -5.20 17.20
C GLU A 212 -9.81 -4.81 17.97
N GLN A 213 -8.64 -5.23 17.49
CA GLN A 213 -7.37 -4.80 18.08
C GLN A 213 -7.14 -3.30 17.92
N MET A 214 -7.52 -2.72 16.77
CA MET A 214 -7.49 -1.26 16.57
C MET A 214 -8.38 -0.54 17.58
N LYS A 215 -9.61 -1.02 17.83
CA LYS A 215 -10.51 -0.43 18.83
C LYS A 215 -9.92 -0.47 20.24
N GLN A 216 -9.38 -1.62 20.63
CA GLN A 216 -8.75 -1.80 21.96
C GLN A 216 -7.53 -0.91 22.12
N ARG A 217 -6.69 -0.79 21.08
CA ARG A 217 -5.51 0.09 21.08
C ARG A 217 -5.93 1.55 21.13
N ALA A 218 -6.90 1.97 20.32
CA ALA A 218 -7.39 3.34 20.27
C ALA A 218 -8.06 3.78 21.58
N ALA A 219 -8.75 2.88 22.27
CA ALA A 219 -9.31 3.15 23.59
C ALA A 219 -8.23 3.47 24.65
N LYS A 220 -7.00 2.97 24.46
CA LYS A 220 -5.85 3.20 25.35
C LYS A 220 -5.03 4.43 24.94
N THR A 221 -4.81 4.61 23.64
CA THR A 221 -3.84 5.58 23.09
C THR A 221 -4.49 6.86 22.55
N GLY A 222 -5.78 6.83 22.24
CA GLY A 222 -6.51 8.00 21.75
C GLY A 222 -6.14 8.43 20.34
N VAL A 223 -6.03 7.49 19.38
CA VAL A 223 -5.70 7.75 17.96
C VAL A 223 -6.37 9.00 17.39
N GLN A 224 -5.63 9.80 16.61
CA GLN A 224 -6.14 11.04 16.03
C GLN A 224 -6.71 10.85 14.62
N TYR A 225 -5.99 10.14 13.75
CA TYR A 225 -6.40 9.85 12.38
C TYR A 225 -5.68 8.60 11.84
N PHE A 226 -6.06 8.20 10.62
CA PHE A 226 -5.56 7.02 9.93
C PHE A 226 -4.87 7.41 8.62
N LEU A 227 -3.77 6.70 8.32
CA LEU A 227 -3.18 6.63 6.99
C LEU A 227 -3.61 5.31 6.36
N ASN A 228 -4.44 5.40 5.32
CA ASN A 228 -5.00 4.27 4.63
C ASN A 228 -4.36 4.10 3.25
N VAL A 229 -3.67 2.97 3.01
CA VAL A 229 -2.81 2.75 1.83
C VAL A 229 -3.53 2.11 0.64
N GLY A 230 -4.85 2.00 0.65
CA GLY A 230 -5.61 1.48 -0.48
C GLY A 230 -5.85 -0.02 -0.43
N ASP A 231 -6.44 -0.53 -1.51
CA ASP A 231 -7.19 -1.79 -1.54
C ASP A 231 -8.24 -1.81 -0.43
N ASN A 232 -9.16 -0.86 -0.56
CA ASN A 232 -10.17 -0.57 0.42
C ASN A 232 -11.37 -1.52 0.31
N PHE A 233 -11.57 -2.12 -0.87
CA PHE A 233 -12.67 -3.03 -1.15
C PHE A 233 -12.28 -4.14 -2.14
N TYR A 234 -12.28 -5.38 -1.66
CA TYR A 234 -12.03 -6.58 -2.45
C TYR A 234 -13.32 -7.19 -3.02
N PRO A 235 -13.20 -7.94 -4.14
CA PRO A 235 -11.99 -8.20 -4.91
C PRO A 235 -11.79 -7.20 -6.05
N GLN A 236 -12.71 -6.27 -6.25
CA GLN A 236 -12.73 -5.39 -7.41
C GLN A 236 -13.47 -4.10 -7.08
N GLY A 237 -13.09 -3.43 -5.99
CA GLY A 237 -13.56 -2.09 -5.66
C GLY A 237 -15.05 -2.05 -5.34
N MET A 238 -15.73 -1.03 -5.86
CA MET A 238 -17.17 -0.87 -5.70
C MET A 238 -17.92 -1.79 -6.66
N ASN A 239 -18.97 -2.46 -6.18
CA ASN A 239 -19.82 -3.36 -6.95
C ASN A 239 -20.79 -2.57 -7.87
N THR A 240 -20.21 -1.72 -8.70
CA THR A 240 -20.87 -0.90 -9.71
C THR A 240 -19.84 -0.34 -10.70
N GLY A 241 -20.30 0.23 -11.81
CA GLY A 241 -19.43 0.87 -12.80
C GLY A 241 -19.07 2.33 -12.46
N CYS A 242 -17.89 2.76 -12.87
CA CYS A 242 -17.45 4.16 -12.79
C CYS A 242 -18.32 5.10 -13.65
N GLY A 243 -18.11 6.41 -13.53
CA GLY A 243 -18.76 7.42 -14.38
C GLY A 243 -20.04 8.02 -13.80
N SER A 244 -20.25 7.85 -12.50
CA SER A 244 -21.39 8.48 -11.82
C SER A 244 -21.09 9.94 -11.51
N PRO A 245 -22.08 10.84 -11.50
CA PRO A 245 -21.88 12.19 -11.00
C PRO A 245 -21.31 12.16 -9.57
N MET A 246 -20.29 12.97 -9.29
CA MET A 246 -19.56 12.92 -8.01
C MET A 246 -20.38 13.47 -6.83
N ASP A 247 -21.51 14.12 -7.08
CA ASP A 247 -22.48 14.54 -6.07
C ASP A 247 -23.53 13.45 -5.76
N GLN A 248 -23.41 12.28 -6.40
CA GLN A 248 -24.28 11.14 -6.20
C GLN A 248 -23.50 9.91 -5.74
N ILE A 249 -23.98 9.30 -4.67
CA ILE A 249 -23.48 8.02 -4.17
C ILE A 249 -24.48 6.92 -4.51
N LYS A 250 -24.03 5.93 -5.26
CA LYS A 250 -24.79 4.74 -5.61
C LYS A 250 -25.12 3.90 -4.38
N GLU A 251 -26.24 3.19 -4.43
CA GLU A 251 -26.67 2.38 -3.29
C GLU A 251 -25.67 1.26 -2.94
N ALA A 252 -25.12 0.57 -3.95
CA ALA A 252 -24.07 -0.43 -3.75
C ALA A 252 -22.85 0.14 -2.99
N THR A 253 -22.42 1.35 -3.36
CA THR A 253 -21.35 2.08 -2.68
C THR A 253 -21.73 2.38 -1.22
N LYS A 254 -22.93 2.89 -0.95
CA LYS A 254 -23.39 3.15 0.43
C LYS A 254 -23.39 1.88 1.27
N VAL A 255 -23.87 0.76 0.72
CA VAL A 255 -23.92 -0.54 1.41
C VAL A 255 -22.51 -1.03 1.72
N GLN A 256 -21.58 -0.99 0.74
CA GLN A 256 -20.18 -1.39 0.95
C GLN A 256 -19.47 -0.54 2.01
N PHE A 257 -19.52 0.79 1.89
CA PHE A 257 -18.95 1.68 2.90
C PHE A 257 -19.62 1.51 4.27
N THR A 258 -20.92 1.20 4.33
CA THR A 258 -21.59 0.98 5.61
C THR A 258 -21.08 -0.29 6.27
N LYS A 259 -21.10 -1.41 5.56
CA LYS A 259 -20.80 -2.73 6.12
C LYS A 259 -19.31 -2.94 6.34
N ALA A 260 -18.48 -2.66 5.33
CA ALA A 260 -17.06 -2.98 5.36
C ALA A 260 -16.20 -1.87 6.02
N PHE A 261 -16.74 -0.65 6.17
CA PHE A 261 -16.02 0.48 6.76
C PHE A 261 -16.68 1.06 8.01
N ASN A 262 -17.94 1.51 7.94
CA ASN A 262 -18.60 2.21 9.06
C ASN A 262 -18.90 1.30 10.25
N TRP A 263 -19.40 0.09 10.01
CA TRP A 263 -19.70 -0.84 11.10
C TRP A 263 -18.43 -1.47 11.68
N VAL A 264 -17.51 -1.91 10.83
CA VAL A 264 -16.24 -2.55 11.23
C VAL A 264 -15.40 -1.60 12.08
N TYR A 265 -15.17 -0.37 11.61
CA TYR A 265 -14.31 0.62 12.26
C TYR A 265 -15.12 1.65 13.07
N SER A 266 -16.05 1.14 13.89
CA SER A 266 -16.88 1.95 14.80
C SER A 266 -16.31 2.02 16.23
N GLY A 267 -17.06 2.63 17.15
CA GLY A 267 -16.72 2.68 18.58
C GLY A 267 -15.64 3.72 18.86
N PRO A 268 -14.51 3.37 19.52
CA PRO A 268 -13.39 4.29 19.76
C PRO A 268 -12.80 4.93 18.49
N LEU A 269 -13.07 4.37 17.32
CA LEU A 269 -12.58 4.86 16.02
C LEU A 269 -13.56 5.83 15.34
N ASN A 270 -14.76 6.04 15.89
CA ASN A 270 -15.78 6.93 15.32
C ASN A 270 -15.26 8.37 15.20
N GLY A 271 -15.59 9.02 14.08
CA GLY A 271 -15.25 10.43 13.82
C GLY A 271 -13.76 10.72 13.58
N LYS A 272 -12.89 9.71 13.60
CA LYS A 272 -11.46 9.84 13.31
C LYS A 272 -11.24 9.79 11.80
N VAL A 273 -10.52 10.76 11.26
CA VAL A 273 -10.29 10.92 9.81
C VAL A 273 -9.45 9.78 9.24
N TRP A 274 -9.80 9.30 8.05
CA TRP A 274 -9.08 8.33 7.23
C TRP A 274 -8.62 9.01 5.95
N LEU A 275 -7.34 9.39 5.93
CA LEU A 275 -6.68 9.85 4.72
C LEU A 275 -6.40 8.61 3.87
N SER A 276 -7.01 8.51 2.69
CA SER A 276 -7.01 7.28 1.90
C SER A 276 -6.44 7.47 0.50
N VAL A 277 -5.81 6.42 -0.03
CA VAL A 277 -5.48 6.26 -1.45
C VAL A 277 -6.23 5.07 -2.05
N LEU A 278 -6.11 4.88 -3.36
CA LEU A 278 -6.60 3.72 -4.08
C LEU A 278 -5.48 2.69 -4.29
N GLY A 279 -5.81 1.42 -4.15
CA GLY A 279 -5.01 0.30 -4.60
C GLY A 279 -5.54 -0.32 -5.89
N ASN A 280 -4.90 -1.39 -6.37
CA ASN A 280 -5.22 -1.98 -7.67
C ASN A 280 -6.59 -2.66 -7.65
N HIS A 281 -6.99 -3.25 -6.53
CA HIS A 281 -8.33 -3.81 -6.37
C HIS A 281 -9.41 -2.72 -6.37
N ASP A 282 -9.12 -1.51 -5.88
CA ASP A 282 -10.08 -0.40 -5.91
C ASP A 282 -10.45 0.04 -7.33
N TYR A 283 -9.49 -0.04 -8.27
CA TYR A 283 -9.75 0.17 -9.69
C TYR A 283 -10.46 -1.02 -10.36
N GLY A 284 -10.46 -2.19 -9.71
CA GLY A 284 -11.12 -3.41 -10.18
C GLY A 284 -10.17 -4.58 -10.48
N ALA A 285 -8.94 -4.54 -9.95
CA ALA A 285 -7.86 -5.52 -10.10
C ALA A 285 -7.40 -5.72 -11.55
N ARG A 286 -8.22 -6.35 -12.39
CA ARG A 286 -7.92 -6.62 -13.81
C ARG A 286 -8.77 -5.79 -14.76
N GLN A 287 -9.77 -5.08 -14.25
CA GLN A 287 -10.72 -4.34 -15.05
C GLN A 287 -10.94 -2.96 -14.45
N PHE A 288 -10.52 -1.87 -15.11
CA PHE A 288 -10.37 -0.55 -14.47
C PHE A 288 -11.68 0.22 -14.19
N ASN A 289 -12.85 -0.34 -14.55
CA ASN A 289 -14.12 0.38 -14.51
C ASN A 289 -15.00 0.11 -13.27
N TYR A 290 -14.43 -0.43 -12.18
CA TYR A 290 -15.14 -0.72 -10.94
C TYR A 290 -15.23 0.47 -9.95
N ALA A 291 -15.82 1.57 -10.41
CA ALA A 291 -16.29 2.69 -9.60
C ALA A 291 -15.35 3.22 -8.50
N TRP A 292 -14.04 3.24 -8.76
CA TRP A 292 -13.05 3.92 -7.90
C TRP A 292 -13.39 5.40 -7.67
N ASP A 293 -14.06 6.04 -8.63
CA ASP A 293 -14.56 7.42 -8.52
C ASP A 293 -15.63 7.59 -7.44
N GLN A 294 -16.42 6.56 -7.16
CA GLN A 294 -17.39 6.59 -6.06
C GLN A 294 -16.69 6.64 -4.69
N GLN A 295 -15.49 6.08 -4.56
CA GLN A 295 -14.71 6.23 -3.33
C GLN A 295 -14.18 7.66 -3.16
N VAL A 296 -13.84 8.35 -4.26
CA VAL A 296 -13.49 9.78 -4.24
C VAL A 296 -14.72 10.61 -3.86
N ALA A 297 -15.86 10.37 -4.53
CA ALA A 297 -17.15 11.02 -4.26
C ALA A 297 -17.59 10.85 -2.80
N PHE A 298 -17.28 9.69 -2.19
CA PHE A 298 -17.64 9.39 -0.81
C PHE A 298 -17.03 10.36 0.21
N THR A 299 -15.99 11.11 -0.14
CA THR A 299 -15.45 12.23 0.65
C THR A 299 -16.53 13.26 1.01
N TRP A 300 -17.49 13.50 0.12
CA TRP A 300 -18.60 14.44 0.34
C TRP A 300 -19.84 13.80 0.99
N ALA A 301 -19.82 12.47 1.18
CA ALA A 301 -20.90 11.72 1.83
C ALA A 301 -20.52 11.20 3.22
N SER A 302 -19.25 11.32 3.59
CA SER A 302 -18.70 10.88 4.86
C SER A 302 -18.19 12.07 5.67
N ASP A 303 -18.05 11.86 6.98
CA ASP A 303 -17.42 12.82 7.87
C ASP A 303 -16.02 12.47 8.31
N ARG A 304 -15.58 11.28 7.93
CA ARG A 304 -14.30 10.73 8.33
C ARG A 304 -13.54 10.08 7.18
N TRP A 305 -14.17 9.85 6.02
CA TRP A 305 -13.46 9.41 4.82
C TRP A 305 -12.92 10.60 4.04
N VAL A 306 -11.61 10.63 3.79
CA VAL A 306 -10.95 11.69 3.05
C VAL A 306 -10.13 11.09 1.91
N MET A 307 -10.65 11.24 0.70
CA MET A 307 -9.96 10.95 -0.55
C MET A 307 -10.50 11.91 -1.64
N PRO A 308 -10.17 13.21 -1.57
CA PRO A 308 -10.77 14.23 -2.42
C PRO A 308 -10.32 14.18 -3.88
N ALA A 309 -9.27 13.41 -4.16
CA ALA A 309 -8.61 13.30 -5.45
C ALA A 309 -7.76 12.02 -5.47
N LEU A 310 -7.20 11.66 -6.63
CA LEU A 310 -6.30 10.51 -6.78
C LEU A 310 -4.95 10.72 -6.09
N TYR A 311 -4.50 11.97 -6.03
CA TYR A 311 -3.36 12.38 -5.20
C TYR A 311 -3.63 13.76 -4.61
N PHE A 312 -3.21 13.97 -3.37
CA PHE A 312 -3.45 15.19 -2.61
C PHE A 312 -2.48 15.29 -1.43
N SER A 313 -2.37 16.47 -0.81
CA SER A 313 -1.56 16.67 0.39
C SER A 313 -2.41 17.04 1.59
N GLN A 314 -2.00 16.62 2.78
CA GLN A 314 -2.59 17.02 4.05
C GLN A 314 -1.50 17.62 4.94
N HIS A 315 -1.73 18.84 5.43
CA HIS A 315 -0.91 19.45 6.48
C HIS A 315 -1.56 19.23 7.85
N VAL A 316 -0.79 18.78 8.83
CA VAL A 316 -1.26 18.52 10.20
C VAL A 316 -0.40 19.30 11.20
N ARG A 317 -1.02 20.12 12.04
CA ARG A 317 -0.32 20.91 13.07
C ARG A 317 -0.61 20.41 14.47
N TYR A 318 0.45 20.35 15.27
CA TYR A 318 0.42 20.05 16.70
C TYR A 318 0.96 21.27 17.48
N PRO A 319 0.17 22.35 17.61
CA PRO A 319 0.67 23.65 18.06
C PRO A 319 1.32 23.62 19.44
N ASP A 320 0.70 22.92 20.39
CA ASP A 320 1.20 22.83 21.78
C ASP A 320 2.42 21.91 21.93
N LEU A 321 2.71 21.09 20.91
CA LEU A 321 3.91 20.26 20.82
C LEU A 321 4.99 20.88 19.91
N GLY A 322 4.68 22.00 19.23
CA GLY A 322 5.63 22.79 18.45
C GLY A 322 6.20 22.07 17.23
N PHE A 323 5.39 21.21 16.58
CA PHE A 323 5.74 20.54 15.33
C PHE A 323 4.52 20.33 14.43
N ASP A 324 4.79 19.94 13.19
CA ASP A 324 3.84 19.78 12.10
C ASP A 324 4.30 18.68 11.13
N VAL A 325 3.37 18.19 10.32
CA VAL A 325 3.58 17.07 9.41
C VAL A 325 2.92 17.38 8.07
N ASP A 326 3.68 17.26 6.99
CA ASP A 326 3.13 17.17 5.64
C ASP A 326 2.99 15.71 5.22
N ILE A 327 1.80 15.35 4.75
CA ILE A 327 1.46 14.01 4.28
C ILE A 327 1.09 14.10 2.80
N PHE A 328 1.75 13.30 1.97
CA PHE A 328 1.53 13.23 0.52
C PHE A 328 0.89 11.90 0.16
N MET A 329 -0.34 11.96 -0.35
CA MET A 329 -1.17 10.82 -0.72
C MET A 329 -1.05 10.61 -2.23
N LEU A 330 -0.64 9.42 -2.68
CA LEU A 330 -0.24 9.13 -4.06
C LEU A 330 -0.96 7.91 -4.64
N ASP A 331 -1.22 7.94 -5.96
CA ASP A 331 -1.75 6.79 -6.69
C ASP A 331 -0.62 6.03 -7.41
N SER A 332 -0.30 4.83 -6.96
CA SER A 332 0.77 4.01 -7.53
C SER A 332 0.31 2.97 -8.54
N ASN A 333 -0.94 2.99 -9.00
CA ASN A 333 -1.53 1.90 -9.80
C ASN A 333 -0.92 1.74 -11.20
N VAL A 334 -0.05 2.67 -11.61
CA VAL A 334 0.84 2.50 -12.77
C VAL A 334 1.70 1.22 -12.69
N MET A 335 1.94 0.67 -11.49
CA MET A 335 2.72 -0.56 -11.35
C MET A 335 2.00 -1.81 -11.88
N ASP A 336 0.67 -1.80 -11.95
CA ASP A 336 -0.15 -2.90 -12.50
C ASP A 336 -0.82 -2.51 -13.84
N ALA A 337 -0.47 -1.36 -14.41
CA ALA A 337 -0.98 -0.88 -15.69
C ALA A 337 0.02 -1.20 -16.81
N HIS A 338 -0.08 -2.40 -17.39
CA HIS A 338 0.86 -2.91 -18.39
C HIS A 338 0.31 -2.90 -19.82
N GLY A 339 1.11 -3.36 -20.79
CA GLY A 339 0.69 -3.54 -22.17
C GLY A 339 -0.51 -4.47 -22.29
N LEU A 340 -1.27 -4.36 -23.38
CA LEU A 340 -2.62 -4.93 -23.51
C LEU A 340 -2.74 -6.44 -23.27
N ASP A 341 -1.66 -7.18 -23.48
CA ASP A 341 -1.63 -8.64 -23.37
C ASP A 341 -0.59 -9.13 -22.33
N ASP A 342 0.01 -8.20 -21.58
CA ASP A 342 1.02 -8.49 -20.56
C ASP A 342 0.36 -8.88 -19.24
N ARG A 343 0.99 -9.79 -18.50
CA ARG A 343 0.62 -10.15 -17.11
C ARG A 343 -0.90 -10.35 -16.91
N PRO A 344 -1.54 -11.30 -17.62
CA PRO A 344 -3.00 -11.51 -17.58
C PRO A 344 -3.59 -11.79 -16.18
N GLY A 345 -2.75 -12.16 -15.22
CA GLY A 345 -3.14 -12.41 -13.83
C GLY A 345 -3.38 -11.14 -13.00
N SER A 346 -2.68 -10.04 -13.28
CA SER A 346 -2.65 -8.83 -12.44
C SER A 346 -2.82 -7.51 -13.20
N ASN A 347 -2.71 -7.53 -14.54
CA ASN A 347 -2.74 -6.30 -15.32
C ASN A 347 -4.13 -5.67 -15.38
N LEU A 348 -4.23 -4.48 -14.79
CA LEU A 348 -5.44 -3.65 -14.72
C LEU A 348 -5.95 -3.24 -16.12
N CYS A 349 -5.04 -3.15 -17.09
CA CYS A 349 -5.28 -2.71 -18.46
C CYS A 349 -5.32 -3.87 -19.48
N HIS A 350 -5.46 -5.12 -19.02
CA HIS A 350 -5.44 -6.27 -19.92
C HIS A 350 -6.68 -6.32 -20.82
N ARG A 351 -6.50 -6.53 -22.14
CA ARG A 351 -7.56 -6.50 -23.17
C ARG A 351 -8.70 -7.47 -22.90
N ARG A 352 -8.37 -8.66 -22.40
CA ARG A 352 -9.35 -9.72 -22.08
C ARG A 352 -10.49 -9.25 -21.18
N PHE A 353 -10.22 -8.35 -20.22
CA PHE A 353 -11.20 -7.94 -19.21
C PHE A 353 -11.80 -6.56 -19.48
N ASN A 354 -11.21 -5.77 -20.38
CA ASN A 354 -11.52 -4.34 -20.54
C ASN A 354 -12.06 -3.95 -21.92
N ALA A 355 -12.49 -4.91 -22.75
CA ALA A 355 -12.91 -4.64 -24.12
C ALA A 355 -14.01 -3.56 -24.27
N GLN A 356 -14.79 -3.29 -23.22
CA GLN A 356 -15.84 -2.27 -23.18
C GLN A 356 -15.70 -1.33 -21.96
N ALA A 357 -14.54 -1.33 -21.29
CA ALA A 357 -14.32 -0.50 -20.12
C ALA A 357 -14.07 0.96 -20.53
N ASP A 358 -14.77 1.89 -19.88
CA ASP A 358 -14.65 3.34 -20.09
C ASP A 358 -14.98 4.07 -18.78
N CYS A 359 -14.06 4.91 -18.30
CA CYS A 359 -14.22 5.81 -17.17
C CYS A 359 -13.95 7.29 -17.51
N SER A 360 -13.96 7.65 -18.80
CA SER A 360 -13.70 9.02 -19.29
C SER A 360 -14.64 10.07 -18.69
N ALA A 361 -15.89 9.67 -18.41
CA ALA A 361 -16.91 10.50 -17.79
C ALA A 361 -16.46 11.05 -16.41
N THR A 362 -15.72 10.24 -15.65
CA THR A 362 -15.19 10.60 -14.32
C THR A 362 -13.72 11.04 -14.34
N GLY A 363 -13.12 11.12 -15.53
CA GLY A 363 -11.73 11.52 -15.73
C GLY A 363 -10.72 10.38 -15.68
N GLY A 364 -11.21 9.13 -15.72
CA GLY A 364 -10.42 7.90 -15.83
C GLY A 364 -9.97 7.56 -17.24
N PRO A 365 -9.41 6.34 -17.43
CA PRO A 365 -9.11 5.80 -18.74
C PRO A 365 -10.36 5.76 -19.64
N PRO A 366 -10.28 6.24 -20.90
CA PRO A 366 -11.42 6.23 -21.82
C PRO A 366 -11.61 4.89 -22.55
N SER A 367 -10.57 4.05 -22.58
CA SER A 367 -10.55 2.77 -23.30
C SER A 367 -9.45 1.89 -22.73
N VAL A 368 -9.45 0.60 -23.10
CA VAL A 368 -8.35 -0.30 -22.74
C VAL A 368 -7.04 0.08 -23.45
N GLU A 369 -7.13 0.56 -24.69
CA GLU A 369 -5.98 1.02 -25.47
C GLU A 369 -5.26 2.20 -24.82
N GLU A 370 -5.99 3.07 -24.12
CA GLU A 370 -5.45 4.24 -23.45
C GLU A 370 -5.18 4.02 -21.95
N CYS A 371 -5.51 2.85 -21.39
CA CYS A 371 -5.42 2.59 -19.96
C CYS A 371 -4.01 2.73 -19.40
N ALA A 372 -3.02 2.05 -19.97
CA ALA A 372 -1.64 2.12 -19.46
C ALA A 372 -1.06 3.53 -19.59
N ALA A 373 -1.35 4.22 -20.70
CA ALA A 373 -0.93 5.59 -20.92
C ALA A 373 -1.55 6.55 -19.88
N TRP A 374 -2.84 6.38 -19.55
CA TRP A 374 -3.52 7.19 -18.55
C TRP A 374 -2.88 7.06 -17.15
N PHE A 375 -2.56 5.84 -16.71
CA PHE A 375 -1.85 5.64 -15.44
C PHE A 375 -0.41 6.17 -15.47
N GLY A 376 0.27 6.05 -16.61
CA GLY A 376 1.60 6.65 -16.82
C GLY A 376 1.58 8.18 -16.69
N ASP A 377 0.59 8.83 -17.30
CA ASP A 377 0.37 10.26 -17.23
C ASP A 377 0.02 10.73 -15.81
N LEU A 378 -0.85 9.98 -15.11
CA LEU A 378 -1.21 10.25 -13.72
C LEU A 378 0.05 10.21 -12.84
N TRP A 379 0.84 9.14 -12.96
CA TRP A 379 2.09 8.98 -12.22
C TRP A 379 3.08 10.10 -12.51
N GLY A 380 3.29 10.46 -13.78
CA GLY A 380 4.22 11.52 -14.17
C GLY A 380 3.87 12.88 -13.54
N ARG A 381 2.57 13.23 -13.54
CA ARG A 381 2.08 14.48 -12.94
C ARG A 381 2.24 14.48 -11.41
N GLN A 382 1.81 13.42 -10.73
CA GLN A 382 1.89 13.38 -9.28
C GLN A 382 3.34 13.24 -8.78
N ALA A 383 4.23 12.57 -9.52
CA ALA A 383 5.63 12.45 -9.14
C ALA A 383 6.33 13.81 -9.20
N THR A 384 6.07 14.59 -10.25
CA THR A 384 6.56 15.97 -10.37
C THR A 384 6.00 16.84 -9.25
N TRP A 385 4.68 16.77 -9.01
CA TRP A 385 4.02 17.49 -7.93
C TRP A 385 4.60 17.14 -6.55
N MET A 386 4.89 15.86 -6.29
CA MET A 386 5.47 15.42 -5.02
C MET A 386 6.88 15.97 -4.83
N GLU A 387 7.72 15.95 -5.87
CA GLU A 387 9.06 16.55 -5.81
C GLU A 387 9.00 18.05 -5.47
N GLU A 388 8.08 18.78 -6.10
CA GLU A 388 7.86 20.20 -5.82
C GLU A 388 7.38 20.44 -4.37
N LYS A 389 6.42 19.65 -3.90
CA LYS A 389 5.86 19.78 -2.55
C LYS A 389 6.86 19.42 -1.46
N LEU A 390 7.64 18.36 -1.65
CA LEU A 390 8.71 17.98 -0.73
C LEU A 390 9.76 19.08 -0.61
N ASN A 391 10.22 19.62 -1.75
CA ASN A 391 11.22 20.68 -1.77
C ASN A 391 10.71 22.00 -1.15
N ALA A 392 9.42 22.28 -1.24
CA ALA A 392 8.80 23.48 -0.68
C ALA A 392 8.41 23.33 0.80
N SER A 393 8.36 22.11 1.33
CA SER A 393 7.89 21.85 2.69
C SER A 393 8.89 22.36 3.72
N THR A 394 8.37 23.08 4.72
CA THR A 394 9.09 23.47 5.93
C THR A 394 8.63 22.66 7.15
N ALA A 395 7.81 21.63 6.94
CA ALA A 395 7.23 20.84 8.02
C ALA A 395 8.31 20.03 8.74
N SER A 396 8.07 19.78 10.03
CA SER A 396 8.96 19.00 10.87
C SER A 396 9.13 17.58 10.32
N TRP A 397 8.05 16.99 9.80
CA TRP A 397 8.02 15.67 9.16
C TRP A 397 7.34 15.69 7.80
N GLN A 398 7.85 14.87 6.87
CA GLN A 398 7.25 14.64 5.56
C GLN A 398 7.00 13.14 5.36
N ILE A 399 5.75 12.76 5.14
CA ILE A 399 5.31 11.36 5.01
C ILE A 399 4.68 11.16 3.62
N ALA A 400 5.02 10.06 2.95
CA ALA A 400 4.36 9.63 1.73
C ALA A 400 3.50 8.39 2.00
N VAL A 401 2.29 8.36 1.45
CA VAL A 401 1.32 7.26 1.57
C VAL A 401 0.91 6.86 0.16
N THR A 402 1.08 5.60 -0.18
CA THR A 402 0.82 5.05 -1.52
C THR A 402 0.46 3.57 -1.38
N HIS A 403 -0.03 2.91 -2.43
CA HIS A 403 -0.42 1.51 -2.34
C HIS A 403 0.74 0.52 -2.56
N PHE A 404 1.42 0.57 -3.71
CA PHE A 404 2.43 -0.42 -4.09
C PHE A 404 3.64 -0.43 -3.16
N PRO A 405 4.26 -1.60 -2.94
CA PRO A 405 5.15 -1.80 -1.81
C PRO A 405 6.51 -1.11 -2.02
N CYS A 406 7.23 -0.94 -0.91
CA CYS A 406 8.50 -0.21 -0.77
C CYS A 406 9.55 -0.41 -1.89
N GLY A 407 9.59 -1.58 -2.55
CA GLY A 407 10.53 -1.88 -3.63
C GLY A 407 10.20 -1.24 -4.99
N HIS A 408 8.95 -0.83 -5.22
CA HIS A 408 8.55 -0.23 -6.49
C HIS A 408 9.06 1.21 -6.61
N LYS A 409 9.57 1.55 -7.80
CA LYS A 409 10.21 2.85 -8.07
C LYS A 409 11.31 3.20 -7.05
N LEU A 410 12.03 2.18 -6.57
CA LEU A 410 13.08 2.31 -5.56
C LEU A 410 14.07 3.47 -5.83
N PRO A 411 14.61 3.66 -7.05
CA PRO A 411 15.52 4.79 -7.31
C PRO A 411 14.89 6.15 -7.06
N TRP A 412 13.59 6.30 -7.38
CA TRP A 412 12.88 7.56 -7.21
C TRP A 412 12.59 7.85 -5.73
N TYR A 413 11.99 6.90 -4.99
CA TYR A 413 11.74 7.09 -3.55
C TYR A 413 13.04 7.30 -2.76
N SER A 414 14.11 6.59 -3.13
CA SER A 414 15.43 6.77 -2.51
C SER A 414 15.98 8.18 -2.73
N LYS A 415 15.76 8.78 -3.91
CA LYS A 415 16.13 10.18 -4.18
C LYS A 415 15.34 11.14 -3.29
N LEU A 416 14.03 10.89 -3.09
CA LEU A 416 13.17 11.76 -2.27
C LEU A 416 13.59 11.86 -0.80
N ARG A 417 14.29 10.84 -0.28
CA ARG A 417 14.91 10.90 1.05
C ARG A 417 15.75 12.15 1.24
N SER A 418 16.54 12.50 0.23
CA SER A 418 17.43 13.68 0.26
C SER A 418 16.66 14.99 0.18
N ASN A 419 15.40 14.96 -0.29
CA ASN A 419 14.49 16.09 -0.38
C ASN A 419 13.59 16.21 0.85
N GLY A 420 13.88 15.46 1.92
CA GLY A 420 13.19 15.57 3.21
C GLY A 420 12.14 14.50 3.49
N LEU A 421 11.88 13.56 2.57
CA LEU A 421 10.96 12.45 2.85
C LEU A 421 11.48 11.62 4.03
N ASP A 422 10.70 11.53 5.11
CA ASP A 422 11.10 10.88 6.37
C ASP A 422 10.52 9.46 6.50
N LEU A 423 9.32 9.23 5.96
CA LEU A 423 8.60 7.97 6.06
C LEU A 423 7.81 7.68 4.78
N LEU A 424 7.92 6.45 4.29
CA LEU A 424 7.05 5.91 3.23
C LEU A 424 6.12 4.84 3.83
N VAL A 425 4.82 4.93 3.57
CA VAL A 425 3.80 4.00 4.06
C VAL A 425 3.07 3.39 2.86
N THR A 426 3.13 2.07 2.75
CA THR A 426 2.65 1.27 1.60
C THR A 426 1.78 0.08 2.04
N GLY A 427 1.14 -0.61 1.10
CA GLY A 427 0.33 -1.83 1.30
C GLY A 427 0.65 -2.89 0.25
N HIS A 428 -0.39 -3.46 -0.37
CA HIS A 428 -0.37 -4.38 -1.53
C HIS A 428 0.15 -5.79 -1.24
N ILE A 429 1.23 -5.90 -0.46
CA ILE A 429 1.66 -7.20 0.07
C ILE A 429 0.84 -7.45 1.32
N HIS A 430 0.15 -8.59 1.38
CA HIS A 430 -0.85 -8.90 2.41
C HIS A 430 -0.23 -9.35 3.73
N GLU A 431 0.71 -8.57 4.25
CA GLU A 431 1.38 -8.73 5.53
C GLU A 431 1.93 -7.39 6.03
N GLN A 432 2.54 -7.40 7.23
CA GLN A 432 3.16 -6.23 7.84
C GLN A 432 4.69 -6.31 7.79
N GLN A 433 5.33 -5.32 7.19
CA GLN A 433 6.79 -5.24 7.11
C GLN A 433 7.30 -3.85 7.50
N LEU A 434 8.51 -3.83 8.09
CA LEU A 434 9.31 -2.62 8.23
C LEU A 434 10.60 -2.84 7.45
N GLN A 435 10.82 -2.00 6.44
CA GLN A 435 11.97 -2.05 5.56
C GLN A 435 12.80 -0.75 5.65
N PHE A 436 14.08 -0.85 5.29
CA PHE A 436 14.97 0.30 5.14
C PHE A 436 15.45 0.37 3.70
N LEU A 437 15.03 1.43 3.01
CA LEU A 437 15.45 1.71 1.64
C LEU A 437 16.77 2.51 1.62
N PRO A 438 17.45 2.63 0.46
CA PRO A 438 18.66 3.43 0.33
C PRO A 438 18.48 4.84 0.92
N GLY A 439 19.54 5.35 1.55
CA GLY A 439 19.49 6.61 2.31
C GLY A 439 18.81 6.48 3.70
N GLN A 440 18.58 5.25 4.17
CA GLN A 440 17.89 4.96 5.43
C GLN A 440 16.46 5.54 5.46
N LEU A 441 15.78 5.53 4.32
CA LEU A 441 14.35 5.83 4.28
C LEU A 441 13.60 4.64 4.91
N THR A 442 12.95 4.88 6.04
CA THR A 442 12.07 3.88 6.64
C THR A 442 10.82 3.74 5.76
N CYS A 443 10.50 2.50 5.41
CA CYS A 443 9.29 2.17 4.67
C CYS A 443 8.47 1.11 5.39
N LEU A 444 7.18 1.34 5.54
CA LEU A 444 6.23 0.42 6.16
C LEU A 444 5.38 -0.22 5.08
N VAL A 445 5.23 -1.53 5.12
CA VAL A 445 4.19 -2.25 4.38
C VAL A 445 3.11 -2.63 5.39
N THR A 446 1.89 -2.13 5.23
CA THR A 446 0.78 -2.28 6.17
C THR A 446 -0.43 -3.00 5.56
N GLY A 447 -0.20 -3.98 4.68
CA GLY A 447 -1.25 -4.72 3.97
C GLY A 447 -1.88 -5.89 4.74
N GLY A 448 -1.67 -5.97 6.05
CA GLY A 448 -2.30 -6.97 6.92
C GLY A 448 -3.73 -6.61 7.36
N GLY A 449 -4.46 -5.73 6.65
CA GLY A 449 -5.78 -5.25 7.10
C GLY A 449 -6.90 -6.28 7.02
N GLY A 450 -6.68 -7.40 6.31
CA GLY A 450 -7.52 -8.59 6.36
C GLY A 450 -8.74 -8.58 5.43
N GLY A 451 -8.75 -7.74 4.39
CA GLY A 451 -9.74 -7.80 3.31
C GLY A 451 -9.52 -8.98 2.36
N ILE A 452 -8.31 -9.51 2.35
CA ILE A 452 -7.82 -10.62 1.56
C ILE A 452 -6.91 -11.51 2.43
N THR A 453 -6.77 -12.80 2.07
CA THR A 453 -5.91 -13.73 2.80
C THR A 453 -4.45 -13.33 2.72
N SER A 454 -3.74 -13.41 3.86
CA SER A 454 -2.33 -13.07 3.99
C SER A 454 -1.38 -14.01 3.23
N GLU A 455 -0.17 -13.51 2.97
CA GLU A 455 0.89 -14.21 2.23
C GLU A 455 1.28 -15.57 2.85
N ARG A 456 1.17 -15.68 4.18
CA ARG A 456 1.42 -16.93 4.92
C ARG A 456 0.40 -17.14 6.03
N SER A 457 0.49 -18.32 6.63
CA SER A 457 -0.30 -18.71 7.81
C SER A 457 -0.11 -17.71 8.95
N PRO A 458 -1.19 -17.15 9.54
CA PRO A 458 -1.10 -16.18 10.62
C PRO A 458 -0.79 -16.80 11.98
N GLN A 459 -0.31 -18.04 12.06
CA GLN A 459 -0.01 -18.71 13.33
C GLN A 459 1.16 -18.07 14.08
N GLY A 460 1.08 -18.16 15.42
CA GLY A 460 2.15 -17.71 16.32
C GLY A 460 1.92 -16.31 16.89
N ASP A 461 2.38 -16.10 18.12
CA ASP A 461 2.17 -14.85 18.86
C ASP A 461 2.89 -13.65 18.26
N ASP A 462 3.94 -13.90 17.46
CA ASP A 462 4.77 -12.91 16.76
C ASP A 462 4.42 -12.75 15.26
N SER A 463 3.32 -13.39 14.82
CA SER A 463 2.80 -13.30 13.45
C SER A 463 2.65 -11.84 13.01
N ARG A 464 2.99 -11.59 11.74
CA ARG A 464 2.91 -10.27 11.08
C ARG A 464 1.97 -10.26 9.88
N GLU A 465 1.23 -11.35 9.70
CA GLU A 465 0.39 -11.57 8.53
C GLU A 465 -0.85 -10.66 8.52
N TYR A 466 -1.45 -10.45 9.71
CA TYR A 466 -2.58 -9.54 9.88
C TYR A 466 -2.35 -8.58 11.06
N GLY A 467 -2.76 -7.33 10.89
CA GLY A 467 -2.65 -6.26 11.87
C GLY A 467 -2.50 -4.87 11.26
N PHE A 468 -1.94 -3.93 12.03
CA PHE A 468 -1.78 -2.53 11.67
C PHE A 468 -0.54 -1.93 12.36
N PHE A 469 -0.15 -0.70 12.02
CA PHE A 469 0.88 0.03 12.78
C PHE A 469 0.27 1.15 13.61
N ASP A 470 0.82 1.38 14.80
CA ASP A 470 0.60 2.55 15.65
C ASP A 470 1.85 3.44 15.61
N LEU A 471 1.69 4.67 15.13
CA LEU A 471 2.74 5.68 15.06
C LEU A 471 2.57 6.69 16.19
N THR A 472 3.54 6.82 17.08
CA THR A 472 3.60 7.90 18.06
C THR A 472 4.48 9.03 17.52
N LEU A 473 3.88 10.17 17.21
CA LEU A 473 4.55 11.33 16.63
C LEU A 473 5.00 12.32 17.71
N SER A 474 6.21 12.82 17.54
CA SER A 474 6.76 13.94 18.32
C SER A 474 7.64 14.80 17.43
N LYS A 475 8.06 15.97 17.93
CA LYS A 475 8.99 16.85 17.19
C LYS A 475 10.31 16.18 16.81
N SER A 476 10.77 15.22 17.63
CA SER A 476 12.10 14.61 17.47
C SER A 476 12.08 13.15 17.06
N THR A 477 10.93 12.48 17.11
CA THR A 477 10.86 11.04 16.81
C THR A 477 9.48 10.65 16.28
N ILE A 478 9.45 9.78 15.29
CA ILE A 478 8.29 8.93 14.98
C ILE A 478 8.58 7.53 15.55
N LYS A 479 7.88 7.14 16.62
CA LYS A 479 7.92 5.76 17.11
C LYS A 479 6.93 4.93 16.32
N VAL A 480 7.37 3.80 15.79
CA VAL A 480 6.59 2.85 15.01
C VAL A 480 6.40 1.58 15.83
N GLU A 481 5.16 1.15 16.02
CA GLU A 481 4.83 -0.13 16.64
C GLU A 481 3.97 -0.98 15.70
N LEU A 482 4.47 -2.17 15.33
CA LEU A 482 3.73 -3.15 14.55
C LEU A 482 2.85 -3.95 15.51
N VAL A 483 1.53 -3.79 15.39
CA VAL A 483 0.53 -4.49 16.20
C VAL A 483 -0.12 -5.56 15.34
N ASN A 484 -0.08 -6.83 15.78
CA ASN A 484 -0.69 -7.92 15.04
C ASN A 484 -2.16 -8.17 15.43
N HIS A 485 -2.80 -9.14 14.77
CA HIS A 485 -4.19 -9.54 14.98
C HIS A 485 -4.52 -10.07 16.40
N LEU A 486 -3.51 -10.42 17.19
CA LEU A 486 -3.66 -10.79 18.61
C LEU A 486 -3.55 -9.57 19.55
N GLY A 487 -3.21 -8.40 19.02
CA GLY A 487 -2.98 -7.17 19.79
C GLY A 487 -1.55 -7.06 20.35
N ASN A 488 -0.65 -7.97 19.98
CA ASN A 488 0.75 -7.95 20.41
C ASN A 488 1.53 -6.91 19.62
N VAL A 489 2.38 -6.15 20.31
CA VAL A 489 3.43 -5.35 19.65
C VAL A 489 4.58 -6.28 19.35
N VAL A 490 4.74 -6.66 18.08
CA VAL A 490 5.75 -7.65 17.65
C VAL A 490 7.00 -7.00 17.06
N LEU A 491 6.97 -5.69 16.81
CA LEU A 491 8.12 -4.89 16.41
C LEU A 491 7.95 -3.44 16.90
N THR A 492 9.05 -2.84 17.36
CA THR A 492 9.14 -1.41 17.66
C THR A 492 10.38 -0.80 17.00
N HIS A 493 10.22 0.38 16.40
CA HIS A 493 11.31 1.15 15.80
C HIS A 493 11.11 2.64 16.05
N SER A 494 12.20 3.42 16.03
CA SER A 494 12.14 4.88 16.21
C SER A 494 12.86 5.56 15.07
N ILE A 495 12.14 6.41 14.34
CA ILE A 495 12.66 7.19 13.21
C ILE A 495 13.06 8.57 13.74
N PRO A 496 14.34 8.97 13.65
CA PRO A 496 14.77 10.33 13.96
C PRO A 496 14.48 11.28 12.79
N PRO A 497 14.48 12.61 13.01
CA PRO A 497 14.26 13.58 11.96
C PRO A 497 15.46 13.55 11.02
N PHE A 498 15.26 13.76 9.73
CA PHE A 498 16.38 13.80 8.81
C PHE A 498 17.33 14.96 9.09
N ALA A 499 18.58 14.64 9.39
CA ALA A 499 19.64 15.63 9.64
C ALA A 499 20.00 16.48 8.40
N GLY A 500 19.63 16.03 7.19
CA GLY A 500 19.94 16.71 5.93
C GLY A 500 18.91 17.74 5.46
N LYS A 501 17.86 18.05 6.24
CA LYS A 501 16.91 19.12 5.88
C LYS A 501 17.65 20.47 5.90
N PRO A 502 17.68 21.26 4.80
CA PRO A 502 18.08 22.64 4.87
C PRO A 502 17.13 23.36 5.83
N LEU A 503 17.61 23.78 7.00
CA LEU A 503 16.82 24.60 7.92
C LEU A 503 16.60 25.98 7.27
N GLN A 504 15.55 26.13 6.46
CA GLN A 504 15.10 27.44 6.02
C GLN A 504 14.13 28.00 7.07
N GLY A 505 14.58 29.04 7.78
CA GLY A 505 13.70 29.91 8.55
C GLY A 505 13.70 29.72 10.07
N ALA A 506 14.85 29.62 10.72
CA ALA A 506 14.95 30.13 12.09
C ALA A 506 15.03 31.66 12.03
N VAL A 507 13.89 32.35 12.13
CA VAL A 507 13.90 33.77 12.50
C VAL A 507 14.33 33.81 13.97
N VAL A 508 15.63 34.00 14.19
CA VAL A 508 16.18 34.25 15.52
C VAL A 508 15.73 35.65 15.94
N PRO A 509 15.01 35.82 17.07
CA PRO A 509 14.75 37.15 17.61
C PRO A 509 16.08 37.80 17.99
N ASP A 510 16.29 39.04 17.57
CA ASP A 510 17.50 39.82 17.81
C ASP A 510 18.02 39.68 19.25
N ALA A 511 19.21 39.08 19.38
CA ALA A 511 19.96 39.09 20.62
C ALA A 511 20.67 40.45 20.79
N PRO A 512 20.83 40.97 22.02
CA PRO A 512 21.36 42.30 22.26
C PRO A 512 22.83 42.41 21.84
N LYS A 513 23.16 43.53 21.18
CA LYS A 513 24.50 43.89 20.71
C LYS A 513 25.52 43.89 21.85
N SER A 514 26.58 43.11 21.72
CA SER A 514 27.84 43.30 22.45
C SER A 514 28.99 43.65 21.47
N GLU A 515 29.87 44.53 21.94
CA GLU A 515 30.95 45.21 21.22
C GLU A 515 32.10 44.29 20.75
N PRO A 516 32.94 44.76 19.79
CA PRO A 516 33.79 43.90 18.97
C PRO A 516 35.19 43.67 19.54
N GLN A 517 35.73 42.47 19.34
CA GLN A 517 37.15 42.15 19.48
C GLN A 517 37.56 41.03 18.50
N PRO A 518 38.86 40.90 18.16
CA PRO A 518 39.38 41.30 16.85
C PRO A 518 39.62 40.12 15.88
N ALA A 519 39.75 40.49 14.61
CA ALA A 519 39.93 39.60 13.46
C ALA A 519 41.14 38.67 13.59
N ALA A 520 40.90 37.39 13.28
CA ALA A 520 41.93 36.41 12.94
C ALA A 520 41.62 35.79 11.57
N GLU A 521 42.38 36.27 10.59
CA GLU A 521 42.85 35.64 9.34
C GLU A 521 41.92 34.71 8.56
N GLN A 522 41.42 35.25 7.44
CA GLN A 522 41.03 34.46 6.27
C GLN A 522 42.23 33.72 5.69
N ARG A 523 42.07 32.40 5.47
CA ARG A 523 42.87 31.68 4.49
C ARG A 523 42.27 31.90 3.10
N SER A 524 43.00 32.67 2.28
CA SER A 524 43.06 32.57 0.81
C SER A 524 43.16 31.09 0.39
N GLY A 525 42.57 30.58 -0.69
CA GLY A 525 42.20 31.16 -1.97
C GLY A 525 42.45 30.04 -2.99
N VAL A 526 41.44 29.21 -3.27
CA VAL A 526 41.54 28.20 -4.33
C VAL A 526 41.17 28.92 -5.63
N ALA A 527 42.16 29.14 -6.48
CA ALA A 527 41.95 29.81 -7.75
C ALA A 527 41.13 28.89 -8.67
N ALA A 528 39.96 29.37 -9.10
CA ALA A 528 39.02 28.62 -9.93
C ALA A 528 39.61 28.22 -11.31
N ALA A 529 40.56 29.02 -11.82
CA ALA A 529 41.17 28.83 -13.13
C ALA A 529 41.81 27.43 -13.28
N CYS A 530 41.50 26.75 -14.39
CA CYS A 530 42.09 25.47 -14.76
C CYS A 530 43.63 25.55 -14.83
N SER A 531 44.18 26.69 -15.25
CA SER A 531 45.63 26.94 -15.30
C SER A 531 46.31 26.90 -13.93
N SER A 532 45.55 27.04 -12.85
CA SER A 532 46.06 26.99 -11.47
C SER A 532 46.08 25.57 -10.91
N ASN A 533 45.61 24.57 -11.68
CA ASN A 533 45.50 23.18 -11.26
C ASN A 533 46.29 22.29 -12.26
N PRO A 534 47.48 21.79 -11.90
CA PRO A 534 48.38 21.07 -12.81
C PRO A 534 47.75 19.85 -13.48
N GLN A 535 46.81 19.18 -12.81
CA GLN A 535 46.12 18.02 -13.33
C GLN A 535 44.98 18.36 -14.30
N CYS A 536 44.58 19.64 -14.37
CA CYS A 536 43.64 20.15 -15.36
C CYS A 536 44.36 20.77 -16.58
N ALA A 537 45.65 20.47 -16.77
CA ALA A 537 46.44 20.97 -17.89
C ALA A 537 45.84 20.54 -19.24
N GLY A 538 45.49 21.51 -20.08
CA GLY A 538 44.82 21.32 -21.37
C GLY A 538 43.38 21.83 -21.42
N LEU A 539 42.80 22.20 -20.27
CA LEU A 539 41.49 22.85 -20.18
C LEU A 539 41.65 24.37 -20.00
N ASN A 540 40.74 25.13 -20.61
CA ASN A 540 40.69 26.59 -20.50
C ASN A 540 39.47 27.02 -19.68
N GLY A 541 39.60 28.12 -18.93
CA GLY A 541 38.53 28.68 -18.11
C GLY A 541 38.66 28.33 -16.63
N ASP A 542 37.53 28.29 -15.92
CA ASP A 542 37.46 27.92 -14.51
C ASP A 542 37.02 26.45 -14.39
N CYS A 543 37.80 25.64 -13.66
CA CYS A 543 37.58 24.21 -13.47
C CYS A 543 37.28 23.83 -12.01
N CYS A 544 37.77 24.62 -11.04
CA CYS A 544 37.84 24.24 -9.63
C CYS A 544 37.39 25.38 -8.70
N PRO A 545 36.15 25.89 -8.80
CA PRO A 545 35.00 25.32 -9.52
C PRO A 545 34.77 25.91 -10.91
N THR A 546 33.96 25.24 -11.73
CA THR A 546 33.40 25.80 -12.97
C THR A 546 32.45 26.98 -12.69
N PRO A 547 32.06 27.78 -13.70
CA PRO A 547 31.08 28.86 -13.51
C PRO A 547 29.72 28.39 -12.95
N GLY A 548 29.38 27.10 -13.11
CA GLY A 548 28.19 26.46 -12.52
C GLY A 548 28.40 25.89 -11.11
N GLY A 549 29.55 26.12 -10.48
CA GLY A 549 29.87 25.67 -9.13
C GLY A 549 30.32 24.20 -9.02
N THR A 550 30.38 23.45 -10.13
CA THR A 550 30.84 22.06 -10.16
C THR A 550 32.36 21.99 -10.15
N MET A 551 32.94 21.13 -9.29
CA MET A 551 34.36 20.78 -9.31
C MET A 551 34.58 19.68 -10.34
N LEU A 552 35.51 19.87 -11.28
CA LEU A 552 35.86 18.81 -12.23
C LEU A 552 36.71 17.73 -11.56
N GLY A 553 36.65 16.50 -12.06
CA GLY A 553 37.37 15.35 -11.49
C GLY A 553 38.90 15.52 -11.44
N CYS A 554 39.48 16.45 -12.21
CA CYS A 554 40.90 16.80 -12.13
C CYS A 554 41.27 17.69 -10.92
N CYS A 555 40.29 18.12 -10.11
CA CYS A 555 40.46 19.05 -8.99
C CYS A 555 40.63 18.38 -7.61
N GLU A 556 40.49 17.04 -7.50
CA GLU A 556 40.28 16.36 -6.21
C GLU A 556 41.42 15.42 -5.75
N GLN A 557 42.68 15.67 -6.08
CA GLN A 557 43.81 14.99 -5.41
C GLN A 557 45.01 15.94 -5.28
N PRO A 558 45.73 15.93 -4.13
CA PRO A 558 46.80 16.87 -3.81
C PRO A 558 48.02 16.83 -4.74
#